data_AF-A0ABD3MKP4-F1
#
_entry.id   AF-A0ABD3MKP4-F1
#
_cell.length_a   1.000
_cell.length_b   1.000
_cell.length_c   1.000
_cell.angle_alpha   90.00
_cell.angle_beta   90.00
_cell.angle_gamma   90.00
#
_symmetry.space_group_name_H-M   'P 1'
#
loop_
_entity.id
_entity.type
_entity.pdbx_description
1 polymer ?
#
loop_
_entity_poly.entity_id
_entity_poly.type
_entity_poly.pdbx_seq_one_letter_code
_entity_poly.pdbx_strand_id
1 'polypeptide(L)'
;MSSIPSPLPFILDEHQHELHRSLVLAQIASALVCVAAFDSLDSQEERPDGGRKEGAETIHRIRRDMNEYIGQMDDRGFRRRYRMTKAAFWTLLDIIENHLPSTGEKRKRGAVPNGPISKAARLSMALRFFAGGDVLDIAEVHGVGDDEPMSSVWDVVDAIHKAPELNISFPETHAAQTESMLGFKAKSRIDIDCCIGAIDGMLIWMNKPNTRDQKLIGFGPAKFFCGRKKKYGLNMMAVCDSRRRFIWVEVRMPGAASDFYAFDESDLKKKLDQEGFLRPGFCLFGDNAYVNSSYMCTPWRNVTSGPKDAMNFYHSQLRINIECAFGILVHRWGMLRKPMPINVGVGKISSLLLALCKLHNFCIDQSCDNLDSPSVHDIANIAMNGGLHLPRMDNNGGAYWSYDASGGLDRLNDLLDGGFHMDDHTRSQRRQYRRQTDLPCHSILNYVRMMDYQRPDISRQRLQDKED
;
A
#
# COMPACT_ATOMS: atom_id res chain seq x y z
N MET A 1 2.85 46.29 -57.03
CA MET A 1 2.79 44.82 -57.18
C MET A 1 3.51 44.19 -56.01
N SER A 2 2.73 43.57 -55.14
CA SER A 2 3.08 42.93 -53.88
C SER A 2 3.64 41.52 -54.10
N SER A 3 4.72 41.16 -53.40
CA SER A 3 5.11 39.76 -53.19
C SER A 3 5.10 39.45 -51.69
N ILE A 4 4.26 38.48 -51.34
CA ILE A 4 4.00 37.94 -50.01
C ILE A 4 5.10 36.90 -49.68
N PRO A 5 5.69 36.88 -48.48
CA PRO A 5 6.53 35.77 -48.05
C PRO A 5 5.67 34.61 -47.52
N SER A 6 6.08 33.38 -47.84
CA SER A 6 5.45 32.12 -47.46
C SER A 6 5.45 31.86 -45.93
N PRO A 7 4.49 31.09 -45.40
CA PRO A 7 4.48 30.70 -44.00
C PRO A 7 5.47 29.56 -43.74
N LEU A 8 6.30 29.73 -42.71
CA LEU A 8 7.16 28.68 -42.15
C LEU A 8 6.31 27.53 -41.58
N PRO A 9 6.76 26.27 -41.70
CA PRO A 9 6.04 25.12 -41.16
C PRO A 9 6.05 25.15 -39.63
N PHE A 10 4.87 24.99 -39.05
CA PHE A 10 4.63 24.87 -37.62
C PHE A 10 5.23 23.54 -37.12
N ILE A 11 6.44 23.59 -36.59
CA ILE A 11 7.08 22.45 -35.91
C ILE A 11 6.32 22.24 -34.59
N LEU A 12 5.36 21.31 -34.60
CA LEU A 12 4.83 20.74 -33.37
C LEU A 12 5.95 19.90 -32.74
N ASP A 13 6.37 20.36 -31.57
CA ASP A 13 7.36 19.80 -30.65
C ASP A 13 7.23 18.26 -30.53
N GLU A 14 8.19 17.51 -31.07
CA GLU A 14 8.28 16.04 -30.96
C GLU A 14 8.15 15.56 -29.51
N HIS A 15 8.57 16.40 -28.56
CA HIS A 15 8.50 16.15 -27.12
C HIS A 15 7.05 16.14 -26.59
N GLN A 16 6.14 16.94 -27.16
CA GLN A 16 4.71 16.92 -26.83
C GLN A 16 4.05 15.64 -27.35
N HIS A 17 4.49 15.16 -28.52
CA HIS A 17 3.95 13.97 -29.17
C HIS A 17 4.36 12.68 -28.45
N GLU A 18 5.57 12.65 -27.88
CA GLU A 18 6.09 11.55 -27.07
C GLU A 18 5.48 11.51 -25.66
N LEU A 19 5.25 12.69 -25.05
CA LEU A 19 4.45 12.79 -23.81
C LEU A 19 3.03 12.31 -24.02
N HIS A 20 2.37 12.71 -25.11
CA HIS A 20 0.99 12.29 -25.40
C HIS A 20 0.88 10.79 -25.66
N ARG A 21 1.85 10.18 -26.37
CA ARG A 21 1.94 8.71 -26.52
C ARG A 21 2.17 8.01 -25.18
N SER A 22 3.03 8.56 -24.33
CA SER A 22 3.27 8.02 -23.00
C SER A 22 2.02 8.11 -22.10
N LEU A 23 1.27 9.21 -22.20
CA LEU A 23 -0.01 9.43 -21.53
C LEU A 23 -1.06 8.41 -21.97
N VAL A 24 -1.30 8.28 -23.27
CA VAL A 24 -2.30 7.33 -23.82
C VAL A 24 -1.95 5.89 -23.43
N LEU A 25 -0.68 5.51 -23.49
CA LEU A 25 -0.22 4.18 -23.09
C LEU A 25 -0.36 3.94 -21.58
N ALA A 26 -0.23 4.97 -20.75
CA ALA A 26 -0.39 4.85 -19.31
C ALA A 26 -1.87 4.83 -18.87
N GLN A 27 -2.76 5.51 -19.60
CA GLN A 27 -4.22 5.38 -19.43
C GLN A 27 -4.70 3.98 -19.81
N ILE A 28 -4.18 3.43 -20.93
CA ILE A 28 -4.42 2.03 -21.33
C ILE A 28 -3.87 1.06 -20.28
N ALA A 29 -2.70 1.36 -19.69
CA ALA A 29 -2.14 0.57 -18.60
C ALA A 29 -2.99 0.55 -17.34
N SER A 30 -3.45 1.72 -16.91
CA SER A 30 -4.35 1.87 -15.76
C SER A 30 -5.67 1.12 -15.98
N ALA A 31 -6.25 1.25 -17.18
CA ALA A 31 -7.48 0.57 -17.55
C ALA A 31 -7.29 -0.96 -17.59
N LEU A 32 -6.18 -1.46 -18.13
CA LEU A 32 -5.91 -2.90 -18.24
C LEU A 32 -5.50 -3.54 -16.91
N VAL A 33 -4.82 -2.84 -16.02
CA VAL A 33 -4.59 -3.32 -14.65
C VAL A 33 -5.91 -3.34 -13.89
N CYS A 34 -6.78 -2.34 -14.08
CA CYS A 34 -8.14 -2.37 -13.55
C CYS A 34 -8.94 -3.55 -14.08
N VAL A 35 -9.00 -3.72 -15.39
CA VAL A 35 -9.73 -4.83 -16.03
C VAL A 35 -9.13 -6.16 -15.57
N ALA A 36 -7.81 -6.32 -15.50
CA ALA A 36 -7.20 -7.54 -14.97
C ALA A 36 -7.48 -7.77 -13.48
N ALA A 37 -7.61 -6.71 -12.67
CA ALA A 37 -7.99 -6.81 -11.26
C ALA A 37 -9.48 -7.16 -11.10
N PHE A 38 -10.37 -6.52 -11.87
CA PHE A 38 -11.80 -6.83 -11.91
C PHE A 38 -12.06 -8.21 -12.50
N ASP A 39 -11.46 -8.55 -13.65
CA ASP A 39 -11.47 -9.91 -14.20
C ASP A 39 -10.85 -10.90 -13.22
N SER A 40 -9.85 -10.56 -12.40
CA SER A 40 -9.35 -11.50 -11.36
C SER A 40 -10.33 -11.67 -10.19
N LEU A 41 -11.17 -10.66 -9.91
CA LEU A 41 -12.23 -10.72 -8.88
C LEU A 41 -13.51 -11.41 -9.40
N ASP A 42 -13.80 -11.31 -10.70
CA ASP A 42 -14.97 -11.90 -11.37
C ASP A 42 -14.68 -13.23 -12.11
N SER A 43 -13.42 -13.49 -12.48
CA SER A 43 -13.01 -14.80 -12.98
C SER A 43 -12.95 -15.76 -11.81
N GLN A 44 -14.09 -16.39 -11.58
CA GLN A 44 -14.04 -17.82 -11.36
C GLN A 44 -13.37 -18.42 -12.60
N GLU A 45 -12.02 -18.51 -12.59
CA GLU A 45 -11.35 -19.56 -13.35
C GLU A 45 -12.04 -20.83 -12.84
N GLU A 46 -13.02 -21.32 -13.62
CA GLU A 46 -13.60 -22.63 -13.43
C GLU A 46 -12.40 -23.54 -13.23
N ARG A 47 -12.27 -24.05 -12.00
CA ARG A 47 -11.22 -25.00 -11.67
C ARG A 47 -11.30 -26.02 -12.79
N PRO A 48 -10.23 -26.23 -13.59
CA PRO A 48 -10.28 -27.32 -14.56
C PRO A 48 -10.72 -28.51 -13.74
N ASP A 49 -11.83 -29.14 -14.14
CA ASP A 49 -12.50 -30.18 -13.36
C ASP A 49 -11.52 -31.34 -13.27
N GLY A 50 -10.63 -31.19 -12.30
CA GLY A 50 -9.36 -31.87 -12.18
C GLY A 50 -9.66 -33.13 -11.44
N GLY A 51 -10.55 -33.93 -12.03
CA GLY A 51 -10.76 -35.29 -11.64
C GLY A 51 -9.38 -35.91 -11.48
N ARG A 52 -9.14 -36.40 -10.27
CA ARG A 52 -7.92 -37.14 -9.94
C ARG A 52 -7.68 -38.16 -11.04
N LYS A 53 -6.47 -38.19 -11.62
CA LYS A 53 -6.13 -39.19 -12.65
C LYS A 53 -6.52 -40.57 -12.15
N GLU A 54 -7.27 -41.29 -12.97
CA GLU A 54 -7.79 -42.61 -12.64
C GLU A 54 -6.63 -43.53 -12.23
N GLY A 55 -6.74 -44.15 -11.04
CA GLY A 55 -5.68 -45.00 -10.48
C GLY A 55 -4.62 -44.33 -9.59
N ALA A 56 -4.65 -43.01 -9.38
CA ALA A 56 -3.68 -42.36 -8.49
C ALA A 56 -3.91 -42.73 -7.00
N GLU A 57 -2.90 -43.29 -6.33
CA GLU A 57 -2.97 -43.71 -4.92
C GLU A 57 -3.13 -42.55 -3.93
N THR A 58 -4.01 -42.71 -2.94
CA THR A 58 -4.24 -41.68 -1.92
C THR A 58 -3.07 -41.61 -0.95
N ILE A 59 -2.29 -40.55 -1.08
CA ILE A 59 -1.29 -40.19 -0.07
C ILE A 59 -2.01 -39.81 1.22
N HIS A 60 -1.83 -40.64 2.24
CA HIS A 60 -2.42 -40.43 3.57
C HIS A 60 -1.77 -39.23 4.26
N ARG A 61 -2.58 -38.34 4.82
CA ARG A 61 -2.15 -37.15 5.55
C ARG A 61 -3.00 -36.97 6.80
N ILE A 62 -2.38 -36.48 7.87
CA ILE A 62 -3.05 -36.16 9.12
C ILE A 62 -3.23 -34.64 9.19
N ARG A 63 -4.48 -34.17 9.18
CA ARG A 63 -4.78 -32.74 9.31
C ARG A 63 -4.46 -32.28 10.72
N ARG A 64 -3.87 -31.11 10.82
CA ARG A 64 -3.63 -30.48 12.11
C ARG A 64 -4.90 -29.80 12.63
N ASP A 65 -5.28 -30.08 13.87
CA ASP A 65 -6.29 -29.29 14.57
C ASP A 65 -5.72 -27.91 14.91
N MET A 66 -6.32 -26.87 14.34
CA MET A 66 -5.85 -25.51 14.54
C MET A 66 -6.17 -24.95 15.92
N ASN A 67 -7.24 -25.40 16.58
CA ASN A 67 -7.57 -24.95 17.93
C ASN A 67 -6.49 -25.42 18.91
N GLU A 68 -6.15 -26.71 18.84
CA GLU A 68 -5.10 -27.29 19.67
C GLU A 68 -3.72 -26.68 19.33
N TYR A 69 -3.39 -26.61 18.04
CA TYR A 69 -2.09 -26.10 17.59
C TYR A 69 -1.86 -24.64 17.97
N ILE A 70 -2.87 -23.77 17.82
CA ILE A 70 -2.79 -22.37 18.25
C ILE A 70 -2.83 -22.26 19.77
N GLY A 71 -3.60 -23.12 20.44
CA GLY A 71 -3.70 -23.19 21.90
C GLY A 71 -2.34 -23.45 22.55
N GLN A 72 -1.55 -24.36 21.98
CA GLN A 72 -0.22 -24.75 22.49
C GLN A 72 0.90 -23.74 22.21
N MET A 73 0.72 -22.80 21.28
CA MET A 73 1.74 -21.78 20.99
C MET A 73 1.79 -20.71 22.09
N ASP A 74 2.97 -20.18 22.38
CA ASP A 74 3.10 -18.96 23.16
C ASP A 74 2.69 -17.73 22.32
N ASP A 75 2.33 -16.63 22.99
CA ASP A 75 1.86 -15.42 22.29
C ASP A 75 2.92 -14.80 21.38
N ARG A 76 4.20 -14.86 21.78
CA ARG A 76 5.30 -14.38 20.94
C ARG A 76 5.47 -15.27 19.71
N GLY A 77 5.50 -16.59 19.89
CA GLY A 77 5.57 -17.53 18.76
C GLY A 77 4.39 -17.40 17.81
N PHE A 78 3.19 -17.10 18.32
CA PHE A 78 2.01 -16.84 17.51
C PHE A 78 2.14 -15.53 16.72
N ARG A 79 2.45 -14.40 17.39
CA ARG A 79 2.60 -13.09 16.73
C ARG A 79 3.64 -13.11 15.61
N ARG A 80 4.76 -13.82 15.78
CA ARG A 80 5.77 -13.96 14.73
C ARG A 80 5.27 -14.66 13.47
N ARG A 81 4.36 -15.63 13.62
CA ARG A 81 3.85 -16.47 12.52
C ARG A 81 2.61 -15.89 11.83
N TYR A 82 1.74 -15.25 12.61
CA TYR A 82 0.42 -14.78 12.16
C TYR A 82 0.30 -13.26 12.11
N ARG A 83 1.27 -12.53 12.68
CA ARG A 83 1.40 -11.05 12.61
C ARG A 83 0.24 -10.29 13.28
N MET A 84 -0.46 -10.98 14.17
CA MET A 84 -1.57 -10.50 14.99
C MET A 84 -1.65 -11.30 16.29
N THR A 85 -2.48 -10.88 17.25
CA THR A 85 -2.75 -11.63 18.47
C THR A 85 -3.67 -12.82 18.22
N LYS A 86 -3.71 -13.81 19.13
CA LYS A 86 -4.64 -14.95 19.03
C LYS A 86 -6.09 -14.49 19.00
N ALA A 87 -6.44 -13.50 19.83
CA ALA A 87 -7.79 -12.92 19.84
C ALA A 87 -8.14 -12.32 18.48
N ALA A 88 -7.26 -11.50 17.91
CA ALA A 88 -7.47 -10.91 16.58
C ALA A 88 -7.60 -11.97 15.48
N PHE A 89 -6.88 -13.09 15.57
CA PHE A 89 -7.03 -14.20 14.62
C PHE A 89 -8.45 -14.78 14.62
N TRP A 90 -9.00 -15.05 15.80
CA TRP A 90 -10.36 -15.59 15.92
C TRP A 90 -11.41 -14.56 15.51
N THR A 91 -11.25 -13.29 15.92
CA THR A 91 -12.12 -12.20 15.46
C THR A 91 -12.10 -12.07 13.93
N LEU A 92 -10.92 -12.18 13.31
CA LEU A 92 -10.81 -12.13 11.84
C LEU A 92 -11.51 -13.33 11.20
N LEU A 93 -11.33 -14.53 11.78
CA LEU A 93 -12.00 -15.73 11.30
C LEU A 93 -13.51 -15.54 11.32
N ASP A 94 -14.07 -15.05 12.42
CA ASP A 94 -15.52 -14.81 12.57
C ASP A 94 -16.04 -13.83 11.50
N ILE A 95 -15.29 -12.77 11.20
CA ILE A 95 -15.65 -11.77 10.17
C ILE A 95 -15.71 -12.42 8.78
N ILE A 96 -14.72 -13.25 8.41
CA ILE A 96 -14.63 -13.79 7.04
C ILE A 96 -15.28 -15.17 6.89
N GLU A 97 -15.74 -15.78 7.98
CA GLU A 97 -16.10 -17.21 8.03
C GLU A 97 -17.19 -17.58 7.00
N ASN A 98 -18.17 -16.69 6.84
CA ASN A 98 -19.31 -16.88 5.94
C ASN A 98 -18.94 -16.72 4.46
N HIS A 99 -17.76 -16.16 4.17
CA HIS A 99 -17.27 -15.95 2.81
C HIS A 99 -16.23 -17.00 2.38
N LEU A 100 -15.72 -17.81 3.32
CA LEU A 100 -14.81 -18.91 3.05
C LEU A 100 -15.56 -20.12 2.46
N PRO A 101 -14.88 -20.94 1.62
CA PRO A 101 -15.49 -22.13 1.05
C PRO A 101 -15.90 -23.12 2.13
N SER A 102 -16.87 -23.97 1.79
CA SER A 102 -17.27 -25.10 2.63
C SER A 102 -16.05 -25.99 2.94
N THR A 103 -15.96 -26.49 4.17
CA THR A 103 -14.89 -27.37 4.68
C THR A 103 -14.85 -28.73 3.97
N GLY A 104 -15.86 -29.04 3.16
CA GLY A 104 -15.96 -30.27 2.39
C GLY A 104 -16.42 -31.47 3.23
N GLU A 105 -16.95 -31.24 4.43
CA GLU A 105 -17.41 -32.27 5.38
C GLU A 105 -18.37 -33.32 4.77
N LYS A 106 -19.07 -33.00 3.67
CA LYS A 106 -19.96 -33.92 2.97
C LYS A 106 -19.64 -33.97 1.48
N ARG A 107 -19.12 -35.10 0.99
CA ARG A 107 -19.12 -35.43 -0.46
C ARG A 107 -20.39 -36.18 -0.82
N LYS A 108 -20.77 -36.18 -2.11
CA LYS A 108 -21.89 -36.99 -2.64
C LYS A 108 -21.72 -38.50 -2.36
N ARG A 109 -20.48 -38.99 -2.17
CA ARG A 109 -20.16 -40.37 -1.75
C ARG A 109 -19.02 -40.36 -0.73
N GLY A 110 -19.34 -40.62 0.54
CA GLY A 110 -18.36 -40.86 1.62
C GLY A 110 -17.66 -39.62 2.19
N ALA A 111 -16.73 -39.85 3.11
CA ALA A 111 -15.90 -38.81 3.72
C ALA A 111 -14.76 -38.37 2.79
N VAL A 112 -14.24 -37.15 3.00
CA VAL A 112 -13.04 -36.67 2.28
C VAL A 112 -11.84 -37.52 2.72
N PRO A 113 -11.05 -38.10 1.79
CA PRO A 113 -9.79 -38.74 2.13
C PRO A 113 -8.88 -37.73 2.84
N ASN A 114 -8.36 -38.11 4.02
CA ASN A 114 -7.60 -37.24 4.93
C ASN A 114 -8.42 -36.16 5.67
N GLY A 115 -9.76 -36.25 5.73
CA GLY A 115 -10.59 -35.32 6.50
C GLY A 115 -10.74 -33.91 5.89
N PRO A 116 -11.66 -33.09 6.44
CA PRO A 116 -11.95 -31.75 5.95
C PRO A 116 -10.80 -30.78 6.25
N ILE A 117 -10.72 -29.71 5.47
CA ILE A 117 -9.83 -28.58 5.74
C ILE A 117 -10.67 -27.51 6.42
N SER A 118 -10.38 -27.25 7.69
CA SER A 118 -11.13 -26.26 8.47
C SER A 118 -10.87 -24.84 7.94
N LYS A 119 -11.85 -23.95 8.15
CA LYS A 119 -11.72 -22.53 7.81
C LYS A 119 -10.57 -21.86 8.58
N ALA A 120 -10.37 -22.25 9.85
CA ALA A 120 -9.21 -21.83 10.64
C ALA A 120 -7.88 -22.27 10.02
N ALA A 121 -7.81 -23.47 9.43
CA ALA A 121 -6.61 -23.94 8.72
C ALA A 121 -6.35 -23.11 7.46
N ARG A 122 -7.40 -22.78 6.68
CA ARG A 122 -7.28 -21.89 5.50
C ARG A 122 -6.72 -20.52 5.89
N LEU A 123 -7.31 -19.90 6.91
CA LEU A 123 -6.82 -18.61 7.43
C LEU A 123 -5.38 -18.71 7.94
N SER A 124 -5.05 -19.79 8.67
CA SER A 124 -3.70 -20.01 9.19
C SER A 124 -2.66 -20.14 8.08
N MET A 125 -2.96 -20.90 7.01
CA MET A 125 -2.07 -21.04 5.85
C MET A 125 -1.86 -19.70 5.14
N ALA A 126 -2.95 -18.94 4.91
CA ALA A 126 -2.88 -17.64 4.24
C ALA A 126 -2.05 -16.62 5.04
N LEU A 127 -2.32 -16.47 6.34
CA LEU A 127 -1.58 -15.52 7.18
C LEU A 127 -0.09 -15.87 7.29
N ARG A 128 0.26 -17.15 7.35
CA ARG A 128 1.67 -17.59 7.33
C ARG A 128 2.36 -17.27 6.01
N PHE A 129 1.65 -17.42 4.90
CA PHE A 129 2.15 -17.02 3.59
C PHE A 129 2.36 -15.50 3.52
N PHE A 130 1.38 -14.71 3.98
CA PHE A 130 1.50 -13.23 4.04
C PHE A 130 2.67 -12.79 4.94
N ALA A 131 2.90 -13.51 6.04
CA ALA A 131 4.03 -13.30 6.93
C ALA A 131 5.40 -13.62 6.29
N GLY A 132 5.42 -14.24 5.11
CA GLY A 132 6.60 -14.53 4.30
C GLY A 132 7.05 -16.00 4.30
N GLY A 133 6.25 -16.91 4.87
CA GLY A 133 6.55 -18.34 4.99
C GLY A 133 6.56 -19.10 3.66
N ASP A 134 7.30 -20.21 3.63
CA ASP A 134 7.37 -21.09 2.47
C ASP A 134 6.12 -21.95 2.32
N VAL A 135 5.67 -22.15 1.08
CA VAL A 135 4.42 -22.88 0.78
C VAL A 135 4.52 -24.35 1.17
N LEU A 136 5.67 -24.99 0.94
CA LEU A 136 5.88 -26.41 1.24
C LEU A 136 5.94 -26.64 2.75
N ASP A 137 6.65 -25.77 3.48
CA ASP A 137 6.68 -25.81 4.94
C ASP A 137 5.27 -25.61 5.54
N ILE A 138 4.49 -24.68 4.97
CA ILE A 138 3.10 -24.47 5.37
C ILE A 138 2.27 -25.72 5.10
N ALA A 139 2.45 -26.37 3.95
CA ALA A 139 1.72 -27.59 3.60
C ALA A 139 2.02 -28.72 4.59
N GLU A 140 3.29 -28.94 4.92
CA GLU A 140 3.74 -29.94 5.88
C GLU A 140 3.15 -29.68 7.28
N VAL A 141 3.22 -28.43 7.77
CA VAL A 141 2.69 -28.06 9.09
C VAL A 141 1.20 -28.35 9.23
N HIS A 142 0.41 -28.17 8.16
CA HIS A 142 -1.04 -28.37 8.20
C HIS A 142 -1.49 -29.78 7.78
N GLY A 143 -0.56 -30.61 7.27
CA GLY A 143 -0.87 -31.93 6.74
C GLY A 143 -1.74 -31.84 5.48
N VAL A 144 -1.40 -30.94 4.56
CA VAL A 144 -2.15 -30.72 3.30
C VAL A 144 -1.32 -31.08 2.06
N GLY A 145 -1.95 -31.02 0.88
CA GLY A 145 -1.21 -31.11 -0.39
C GLY A 145 -0.47 -29.81 -0.67
N ASP A 146 0.59 -29.86 -1.47
CA ASP A 146 1.50 -28.73 -1.71
C ASP A 146 0.81 -27.55 -2.43
N ASP A 147 -0.30 -27.80 -3.11
CA ASP A 147 -1.14 -26.82 -3.81
C ASP A 147 -2.13 -26.10 -2.87
N GLU A 148 -2.53 -26.75 -1.78
CA GLU A 148 -3.59 -26.27 -0.89
C GLU A 148 -3.28 -24.94 -0.19
N PRO A 149 -2.05 -24.64 0.27
CA PRO A 149 -1.78 -23.35 0.90
C PRO A 149 -2.03 -22.18 -0.06
N MET A 150 -1.64 -22.33 -1.34
CA MET A 150 -1.90 -21.29 -2.34
C MET A 150 -3.38 -21.20 -2.69
N SER A 151 -4.12 -22.31 -2.75
CA SER A 151 -5.58 -22.25 -2.89
C SER A 151 -6.22 -21.51 -1.71
N SER A 152 -5.76 -21.80 -0.50
CA SER A 152 -6.27 -21.19 0.73
C SER A 152 -5.96 -19.69 0.81
N VAL A 153 -4.80 -19.27 0.28
CA VAL A 153 -4.45 -17.84 0.13
C VAL A 153 -5.52 -17.12 -0.68
N TRP A 154 -5.88 -17.64 -1.85
CA TRP A 154 -6.86 -16.99 -2.72
C TRP A 154 -8.27 -17.04 -2.12
N ASP A 155 -8.68 -18.16 -1.53
CA ASP A 155 -9.97 -18.24 -0.83
C ASP A 155 -10.08 -17.19 0.30
N VAL A 156 -9.00 -16.95 1.04
CA VAL A 156 -8.94 -15.96 2.13
C VAL A 156 -8.90 -14.54 1.58
N VAL A 157 -8.16 -14.26 0.51
CA VAL A 157 -8.15 -12.95 -0.17
C VAL A 157 -9.55 -12.59 -0.63
N ASP A 158 -10.26 -13.51 -1.28
CA ASP A 158 -11.63 -13.31 -1.72
C ASP A 158 -12.58 -13.08 -0.55
N ALA A 159 -12.44 -13.84 0.53
CA ALA A 159 -13.25 -13.69 1.73
C ALA A 159 -13.04 -12.32 2.41
N ILE A 160 -11.79 -11.83 2.47
CA ILE A 160 -11.46 -10.49 2.97
C ILE A 160 -12.07 -9.39 2.08
N HIS A 161 -12.10 -9.60 0.76
CA HIS A 161 -12.74 -8.64 -0.14
C HIS A 161 -14.26 -8.57 0.04
N LYS A 162 -14.90 -9.71 0.29
CA LYS A 162 -16.35 -9.83 0.49
C LYS A 162 -16.83 -9.34 1.85
N ALA A 163 -15.96 -9.29 2.86
CA ALA A 163 -16.28 -8.79 4.20
C ALA A 163 -16.35 -7.24 4.24
N PRO A 164 -17.53 -6.62 4.39
CA PRO A 164 -17.67 -5.17 4.42
C PRO A 164 -17.03 -4.50 5.64
N GLU A 165 -16.92 -5.22 6.77
CA GLU A 165 -16.30 -4.78 8.01
C GLU A 165 -14.82 -4.43 7.84
N LEU A 166 -14.18 -4.98 6.80
CA LEU A 166 -12.77 -4.77 6.49
C LEU A 166 -12.56 -3.69 5.42
N ASN A 167 -13.60 -3.02 4.94
CA ASN A 167 -13.48 -2.05 3.85
C ASN A 167 -12.62 -0.83 4.22
N ILE A 168 -11.84 -0.39 3.25
CA ILE A 168 -11.12 0.88 3.28
C ILE A 168 -12.05 1.93 2.67
N SER A 169 -12.28 3.04 3.37
CA SER A 169 -13.20 4.08 2.91
C SER A 169 -12.66 5.45 3.25
N PHE A 170 -12.70 6.33 2.25
CA PHE A 170 -12.31 7.72 2.42
C PHE A 170 -13.43 8.47 3.13
N PRO A 171 -13.16 9.45 4.00
CA PRO A 171 -14.20 10.23 4.67
C PRO A 171 -14.95 11.10 3.66
N GLU A 172 -16.14 10.67 3.24
CA GLU A 172 -16.96 11.38 2.25
C GLU A 172 -17.88 12.45 2.87
N THR A 173 -18.16 12.38 4.17
CA THR A 173 -18.97 13.40 4.85
C THR A 173 -18.09 14.44 5.54
N HIS A 174 -18.54 15.69 5.58
CA HIS A 174 -17.80 16.76 6.28
C HIS A 174 -17.60 16.46 7.77
N ALA A 175 -18.53 15.74 8.40
CA ALA A 175 -18.38 15.29 9.78
C ALA A 175 -17.19 14.31 9.94
N ALA A 176 -17.14 13.25 9.12
CA ALA A 176 -16.03 12.29 9.15
C ALA A 176 -14.68 12.92 8.75
N GLN A 177 -14.70 13.88 7.81
CA GLN A 177 -13.50 14.65 7.46
C GLN A 177 -13.02 15.50 8.64
N THR A 178 -13.94 16.04 9.43
CA THR A 178 -13.61 16.82 10.64
C THR A 178 -12.99 15.94 11.71
N GLU A 179 -13.50 14.73 11.91
CA GLU A 179 -12.89 13.75 12.82
C GLU A 179 -11.46 13.39 12.39
N SER A 180 -11.26 13.17 11.08
CA SER A 180 -9.93 12.90 10.53
C SER A 180 -8.97 14.07 10.76
N MET A 181 -9.45 15.30 10.52
CA MET A 181 -8.69 16.51 10.81
C MET A 181 -8.32 16.65 12.28
N LEU A 182 -9.28 16.44 13.19
CA LEU A 182 -9.02 16.52 14.63
C LEU A 182 -7.93 15.53 15.07
N GLY A 183 -7.90 14.33 14.48
CA GLY A 183 -6.84 13.36 14.72
C GLY A 183 -5.46 13.85 14.28
N PHE A 184 -5.34 14.53 13.13
CA PHE A 184 -4.09 15.15 12.70
C PHE A 184 -3.72 16.38 13.53
N LYS A 185 -4.71 17.21 13.89
CA LYS A 185 -4.51 18.38 14.76
C LYS A 185 -3.93 17.98 16.10
N ALA A 186 -4.46 16.92 16.73
CA ALA A 186 -3.95 16.37 17.98
C ALA A 186 -2.49 15.87 17.89
N LYS A 187 -2.03 15.54 16.68
CA LYS A 187 -0.63 15.18 16.42
C LYS A 187 0.23 16.38 16.02
N SER A 188 -0.35 17.51 15.63
CA SER A 188 0.39 18.67 15.17
C SER A 188 1.10 19.37 16.33
N ARG A 189 2.36 19.75 16.13
CA ARG A 189 3.11 20.55 17.13
C ARG A 189 2.70 22.03 17.17
N ILE A 190 1.99 22.49 16.16
CA ILE A 190 1.58 23.89 16.00
C ILE A 190 0.09 23.99 15.66
N ASP A 191 -0.71 23.02 16.08
CA ASP A 191 -2.18 23.02 15.89
C ASP A 191 -2.68 23.18 14.45
N ILE A 192 -1.94 22.65 13.45
CA ILE A 192 -2.42 22.59 12.05
C ILE A 192 -3.76 21.87 12.01
N ASP A 193 -4.78 22.54 11.47
CA ASP A 193 -6.17 22.12 11.53
C ASP A 193 -6.84 21.99 10.16
N CYS A 194 -6.04 21.72 9.14
CA CYS A 194 -6.51 21.50 7.77
C CYS A 194 -6.19 20.10 7.21
N CYS A 195 -5.28 19.34 7.82
CA CYS A 195 -4.86 18.03 7.30
C CYS A 195 -5.89 16.95 7.61
N ILE A 196 -6.48 16.30 6.60
CA ILE A 196 -7.37 15.15 6.80
C ILE A 196 -6.75 13.79 6.46
N GLY A 197 -5.56 13.80 5.85
CA GLY A 197 -4.88 12.60 5.38
C GLY A 197 -3.50 12.90 4.85
N ALA A 198 -2.57 11.97 5.05
CA ALA A 198 -1.25 12.00 4.42
C ALA A 198 -1.24 11.05 3.23
N ILE A 199 -0.76 11.52 2.07
CA ILE A 199 -0.72 10.75 0.81
C ILE A 199 0.72 10.52 0.37
N ASP A 200 1.00 9.30 -0.09
CA ASP A 200 2.28 8.96 -0.71
C ASP A 200 2.17 7.69 -1.58
N GLY A 201 3.16 7.49 -2.45
CA GLY A 201 3.30 6.31 -3.29
C GLY A 201 4.32 5.31 -2.75
N MET A 202 4.09 4.04 -3.06
CA MET A 202 4.97 2.93 -2.70
C MET A 202 5.15 1.97 -3.88
N LEU A 203 6.40 1.63 -4.20
CA LEU A 203 6.70 0.65 -5.23
C LEU A 203 6.58 -0.78 -4.65
N ILE A 204 5.56 -1.52 -5.07
CA ILE A 204 5.44 -2.95 -4.78
C ILE A 204 6.28 -3.74 -5.77
N TRP A 205 7.24 -4.51 -5.27
CA TRP A 205 8.15 -5.25 -6.14
C TRP A 205 7.49 -6.48 -6.72
N MET A 206 7.69 -6.67 -8.02
CA MET A 206 7.27 -7.86 -8.73
C MET A 206 8.41 -8.37 -9.60
N ASN A 207 8.31 -9.64 -9.99
CA ASN A 207 9.15 -10.14 -11.05
C ASN A 207 8.77 -9.50 -12.40
N LYS A 208 9.70 -9.50 -13.35
CA LYS A 208 9.44 -9.02 -14.70
C LYS A 208 8.19 -9.73 -15.27
N PRO A 209 7.17 -9.00 -15.74
CA PRO A 209 5.96 -9.60 -16.30
C PRO A 209 6.30 -10.60 -17.41
N ASN A 210 5.72 -11.79 -17.33
CA ASN A 210 5.95 -12.85 -18.31
C ASN A 210 5.17 -12.58 -19.61
N THR A 211 5.36 -13.40 -20.65
CA THR A 211 4.70 -13.21 -21.95
C THR A 211 3.17 -13.31 -21.87
N ARG A 212 2.59 -14.07 -20.92
CA ARG A 212 1.14 -14.15 -20.71
C ARG A 212 0.62 -12.83 -20.14
N ASP A 213 1.30 -12.29 -19.13
CA ASP A 213 0.96 -10.98 -18.56
C ASP A 213 1.05 -9.88 -19.63
N GLN A 214 2.08 -9.88 -20.46
CA GLN A 214 2.23 -8.90 -21.54
C GLN A 214 1.08 -8.94 -22.56
N LYS A 215 0.53 -10.12 -22.86
CA LYS A 215 -0.64 -10.25 -23.76
C LYS A 215 -1.91 -9.72 -23.14
N LEU A 216 -2.13 -9.98 -21.84
CA LEU A 216 -3.30 -9.48 -21.10
C LEU A 216 -3.24 -7.95 -20.92
N ILE A 217 -2.06 -7.46 -20.62
CA ILE A 217 -1.79 -6.07 -20.25
C ILE A 217 -1.57 -5.18 -21.48
N GLY A 218 -1.26 -5.76 -22.65
CA GLY A 218 -1.20 -5.02 -23.92
C GLY A 218 0.02 -4.12 -24.13
N PHE A 219 0.99 -4.08 -23.20
CA PHE A 219 2.25 -3.36 -23.36
C PHE A 219 3.43 -4.11 -22.74
N GLY A 220 4.64 -3.77 -23.21
CA GLY A 220 5.88 -4.45 -22.84
C GLY A 220 6.31 -4.22 -21.39
N PRO A 221 7.23 -5.06 -20.87
CA PRO A 221 7.64 -5.07 -19.46
C PRO A 221 8.34 -3.78 -19.01
N ALA A 222 8.84 -2.96 -19.94
CA ALA A 222 9.53 -1.71 -19.65
C ALA A 222 8.69 -0.74 -18.80
N LYS A 223 7.35 -0.74 -18.94
CA LYS A 223 6.45 0.12 -18.15
C LYS A 223 6.37 -0.29 -16.68
N PHE A 224 6.69 -1.54 -16.35
CA PHE A 224 6.77 -2.00 -14.96
C PHE A 224 8.13 -1.72 -14.34
N PHE A 225 9.14 -1.39 -15.14
CA PHE A 225 10.48 -1.14 -14.66
C PHE A 225 10.60 0.29 -14.12
N CYS A 226 10.68 0.41 -12.80
CA CYS A 226 11.00 1.66 -12.13
C CYS A 226 12.48 1.98 -12.36
N GLY A 227 12.77 2.89 -13.29
CA GLY A 227 14.13 3.29 -13.65
C GLY A 227 14.93 3.88 -12.47
N ARG A 228 14.25 4.43 -11.47
CA ARG A 228 14.83 5.00 -10.24
C ARG A 228 15.28 3.93 -9.25
N LYS A 229 14.43 2.93 -9.00
CA LYS A 229 14.73 1.82 -8.07
C LYS A 229 15.44 0.63 -8.74
N LYS A 230 15.56 0.65 -10.07
CA LYS A 230 16.08 -0.45 -10.91
C LYS A 230 15.34 -1.78 -10.65
N LYS A 231 14.04 -1.71 -10.41
CA LYS A 231 13.17 -2.85 -10.05
C LYS A 231 11.89 -2.85 -10.86
N TYR A 232 11.34 -4.03 -11.12
CA TYR A 232 9.99 -4.15 -11.67
C TYR A 232 8.98 -4.05 -10.53
N GLY A 233 7.88 -3.35 -10.76
CA GLY A 233 6.88 -3.14 -9.71
C GLY A 233 5.55 -2.58 -10.20
N LEU A 234 4.64 -2.47 -9.25
CA LEU A 234 3.41 -1.70 -9.33
C LEU A 234 3.54 -0.48 -8.42
N ASN A 235 3.04 0.67 -8.85
CA ASN A 235 2.87 1.81 -7.98
C ASN A 235 1.56 1.65 -7.20
N MET A 236 1.68 1.54 -5.88
CA MET A 236 0.57 1.58 -4.93
C MET A 236 0.51 2.97 -4.31
N MET A 237 -0.59 3.66 -4.53
CA MET A 237 -0.87 4.96 -3.92
C MET A 237 -1.78 4.75 -2.71
N ALA A 238 -1.54 5.47 -1.62
CA ALA A 238 -2.41 5.39 -0.46
C ALA A 238 -2.52 6.72 0.30
N VAL A 239 -3.67 6.92 0.93
CA VAL A 239 -3.89 7.94 1.95
C VAL A 239 -4.07 7.25 3.29
N CYS A 240 -3.38 7.74 4.32
CA CYS A 240 -3.61 7.29 5.69
C CYS A 240 -4.19 8.39 6.58
N ASP A 241 -4.92 7.96 7.61
CA ASP A 241 -5.35 8.82 8.71
C ASP A 241 -4.22 9.05 9.74
N SER A 242 -4.54 9.81 10.78
CA SER A 242 -3.64 10.07 11.90
C SER A 242 -3.30 8.81 12.71
N ARG A 243 -4.11 7.74 12.65
CA ARG A 243 -3.84 6.44 13.29
C ARG A 243 -2.98 5.52 12.42
N ARG A 244 -2.58 5.97 11.21
CA ARG A 244 -1.83 5.20 10.20
C ARG A 244 -2.68 4.08 9.57
N ARG A 245 -4.01 4.18 9.66
CA ARG A 245 -4.93 3.34 8.89
C ARG A 245 -5.03 3.89 7.48
N PHE A 246 -5.03 3.02 6.49
CA PHE A 246 -5.32 3.45 5.12
C PHE A 246 -6.80 3.80 5.01
N ILE A 247 -7.10 5.00 4.52
CA ILE A 247 -8.45 5.47 4.22
C ILE A 247 -8.72 5.49 2.71
N TRP A 248 -7.67 5.37 1.90
CA TRP A 248 -7.77 5.13 0.47
C TRP A 248 -6.52 4.40 -0.02
N VAL A 249 -6.69 3.47 -0.95
CA VAL A 249 -5.60 2.71 -1.59
C VAL A 249 -5.96 2.47 -3.05
N GLU A 250 -5.00 2.67 -3.95
CA GLU A 250 -5.14 2.36 -5.36
C GLU A 250 -3.87 1.70 -5.91
N VAL A 251 -4.02 0.53 -6.57
CA VAL A 251 -2.91 -0.25 -7.15
C VAL A 251 -3.19 -0.49 -8.64
N ARG A 252 -3.15 0.59 -9.42
CA ARG A 252 -3.51 0.57 -10.85
C ARG A 252 -2.34 0.84 -11.79
N MET A 253 -1.29 1.49 -11.30
CA MET A 253 -0.24 2.00 -12.17
C MET A 253 0.99 1.10 -12.19
N PRO A 254 1.62 0.88 -13.35
CA PRO A 254 2.93 0.25 -13.43
C PRO A 254 4.00 1.04 -12.67
N GLY A 255 5.05 0.38 -12.19
CA GLY A 255 6.10 0.99 -11.37
C GLY A 255 6.96 2.06 -12.04
N ALA A 256 6.85 2.27 -13.36
CA ALA A 256 7.47 3.41 -14.04
C ALA A 256 6.64 4.70 -13.97
N ALA A 257 5.36 4.62 -13.60
CA ALA A 257 4.49 5.79 -13.48
C ALA A 257 4.87 6.64 -12.28
N SER A 258 4.77 7.95 -12.44
CA SER A 258 4.98 8.90 -11.35
C SER A 258 3.77 8.97 -10.43
N ASP A 259 4.00 9.29 -9.16
CA ASP A 259 2.94 9.53 -8.18
C ASP A 259 1.97 10.62 -8.61
N PHE A 260 2.48 11.68 -9.24
CA PHE A 260 1.63 12.73 -9.83
C PHE A 260 0.62 12.13 -10.80
N TYR A 261 1.12 11.37 -11.78
CA TYR A 261 0.27 10.82 -12.83
C TYR A 261 -0.68 9.75 -12.29
N ALA A 262 -0.19 8.90 -11.38
CA ALA A 262 -1.03 7.92 -10.69
C ALA A 262 -2.17 8.57 -9.90
N PHE A 263 -1.89 9.71 -9.25
CA PHE A 263 -2.91 10.48 -8.55
C PHE A 263 -3.86 11.19 -9.52
N ASP A 264 -3.38 11.82 -10.58
CA ASP A 264 -4.21 12.59 -11.52
C ASP A 264 -5.27 11.71 -12.23
N GLU A 265 -4.94 10.44 -12.47
CA GLU A 265 -5.85 9.44 -13.07
C GLU A 265 -6.72 8.67 -12.06
N SER A 266 -6.55 8.95 -10.76
CA SER A 266 -7.24 8.23 -9.69
C SER A 266 -8.71 8.64 -9.53
N ASP A 267 -9.52 7.73 -8.99
CA ASP A 267 -10.91 8.06 -8.67
C ASP A 267 -11.02 9.02 -7.48
N LEU A 268 -10.03 9.02 -6.59
CA LEU A 268 -9.96 10.00 -5.51
C LEU A 268 -9.77 11.42 -6.05
N LYS A 269 -8.90 11.61 -7.05
CA LYS A 269 -8.71 12.92 -7.70
C LYS A 269 -10.01 13.44 -8.30
N LYS A 270 -10.75 12.58 -9.03
CA LYS A 270 -12.05 12.94 -9.61
C LYS A 270 -13.05 13.39 -8.54
N LYS A 271 -13.08 12.73 -7.38
CA LYS A 271 -13.92 13.13 -6.23
C LYS A 271 -13.45 14.46 -5.63
N LEU A 272 -12.15 14.65 -5.44
CA LEU A 272 -11.59 15.88 -4.88
C LEU A 272 -11.80 17.12 -5.77
N ASP A 273 -11.90 16.94 -7.08
CA ASP A 273 -12.24 18.01 -8.02
C ASP A 273 -13.74 18.37 -8.00
N GLN A 274 -14.60 17.55 -7.39
CA GLN A 274 -16.03 17.87 -7.24
C GLN A 274 -16.23 18.94 -6.17
N GLU A 275 -16.95 20.00 -6.54
CA GLU A 275 -17.28 21.08 -5.62
C GLU A 275 -18.04 20.55 -4.40
N GLY A 276 -17.56 20.92 -3.21
CA GLY A 276 -18.19 20.54 -1.94
C GLY A 276 -17.86 19.14 -1.42
N PHE A 277 -17.14 18.29 -2.18
CA PHE A 277 -16.73 16.96 -1.70
C PHE A 277 -15.83 17.07 -0.45
N LEU A 278 -14.75 17.85 -0.57
CA LEU A 278 -13.88 18.16 0.55
C LEU A 278 -14.39 19.40 1.28
N ARG A 279 -14.52 19.33 2.61
CA ARG A 279 -14.91 20.47 3.44
C ARG A 279 -13.96 21.65 3.17
N PRO A 280 -14.47 22.88 2.96
CA PRO A 280 -13.63 24.04 2.72
C PRO A 280 -12.58 24.23 3.81
N GLY A 281 -11.34 24.49 3.40
CA GLY A 281 -10.19 24.65 4.29
C GLY A 281 -9.44 23.36 4.62
N PHE A 282 -9.99 22.18 4.29
CA PHE A 282 -9.29 20.90 4.48
C PHE A 282 -8.46 20.51 3.26
N CYS A 283 -7.42 19.69 3.48
CA CYS A 283 -6.54 19.19 2.42
C CYS A 283 -5.82 17.90 2.82
N LEU A 284 -5.24 17.24 1.82
CA LEU A 284 -4.28 16.15 1.96
C LEU A 284 -2.86 16.71 2.02
N PHE A 285 -1.99 16.04 2.76
CA PHE A 285 -0.57 16.38 2.85
C PHE A 285 0.23 15.41 1.99
N GLY A 286 0.76 15.91 0.88
CA GLY A 286 1.56 15.14 -0.08
C GLY A 286 3.00 15.64 -0.18
N ASP A 287 3.84 14.84 -0.83
CA ASP A 287 5.24 15.15 -1.08
C ASP A 287 5.43 16.17 -2.23
N ASN A 288 6.67 16.36 -2.70
CA ASN A 288 6.98 17.27 -3.81
C ASN A 288 6.60 16.75 -5.20
N ALA A 289 6.28 15.45 -5.34
CA ALA A 289 5.81 14.86 -6.58
C ALA A 289 4.39 15.34 -6.91
N TYR A 290 3.56 15.61 -5.92
CA TYR A 290 2.21 16.14 -6.13
C TYR A 290 2.19 17.62 -6.53
N VAL A 291 1.04 18.06 -7.06
CA VAL A 291 0.79 19.47 -7.37
C VAL A 291 0.00 20.10 -6.23
N ASN A 292 0.53 21.21 -5.72
CA ASN A 292 -0.18 22.02 -4.73
C ASN A 292 -1.50 22.57 -5.31
N SER A 293 -2.60 22.35 -4.61
CA SER A 293 -3.97 22.70 -5.03
C SER A 293 -4.84 23.03 -3.82
N SER A 294 -6.12 23.35 -4.04
CA SER A 294 -7.08 23.60 -2.95
C SER A 294 -7.26 22.41 -1.99
N TYR A 295 -7.00 21.17 -2.43
CA TYR A 295 -7.11 19.95 -1.63
C TYR A 295 -5.78 19.24 -1.40
N MET A 296 -4.65 19.76 -1.90
CA MET A 296 -3.33 19.14 -1.76
C MET A 296 -2.31 20.17 -1.28
N CYS A 297 -1.74 19.95 -0.09
CA CYS A 297 -0.64 20.72 0.45
C CYS A 297 0.69 20.01 0.20
N THR A 298 1.60 20.68 -0.51
CA THR A 298 2.97 20.20 -0.77
C THR A 298 4.00 21.13 -0.15
N PRO A 299 5.20 20.64 0.22
CA PRO A 299 6.25 21.49 0.78
C PRO A 299 6.81 22.50 -0.23
N TRP A 300 7.44 23.56 0.27
CA TRP A 300 8.15 24.55 -0.53
C TRP A 300 9.48 23.99 -1.03
N ARG A 301 9.75 24.19 -2.32
CA ARG A 301 10.97 23.71 -2.97
C ARG A 301 12.17 24.63 -2.72
N ASN A 302 13.37 24.04 -2.66
CA ASN A 302 14.65 24.75 -2.56
C ASN A 302 14.71 25.73 -1.37
N VAL A 303 14.19 25.30 -0.23
CA VAL A 303 14.20 26.09 1.01
C VAL A 303 15.19 25.48 1.99
N THR A 304 16.04 26.33 2.57
CA THR A 304 17.07 25.93 3.53
C THR A 304 16.93 26.59 4.89
N SER A 305 16.14 27.67 5.01
CA SER A 305 15.92 28.39 6.27
C SER A 305 14.66 29.25 6.24
N GLY A 306 14.30 29.78 7.42
CA GLY A 306 13.20 30.73 7.61
C GLY A 306 11.81 30.10 7.68
N PRO A 307 10.74 30.91 7.60
CA PRO A 307 9.37 30.44 7.83
C PRO A 307 8.91 29.33 6.86
N LYS A 308 9.46 29.30 5.64
CA LYS A 308 9.18 28.23 4.69
C LYS A 308 9.83 26.91 5.11
N ASP A 309 11.01 26.94 5.72
CA ASP A 309 11.67 25.75 6.26
C ASP A 309 10.91 25.22 7.48
N ALA A 310 10.47 26.12 8.36
CA ALA A 310 9.60 25.79 9.48
C ALA A 310 8.28 25.15 8.98
N MET A 311 7.62 25.72 7.96
CA MET A 311 6.43 25.12 7.34
C MET A 311 6.73 23.71 6.83
N ASN A 312 7.80 23.53 6.06
CA ASN A 312 8.19 22.22 5.55
C ASN A 312 8.45 21.20 6.67
N PHE A 313 9.04 21.63 7.78
CA PHE A 313 9.26 20.78 8.96
C PHE A 313 7.93 20.32 9.56
N TYR A 314 6.99 21.23 9.83
CA TYR A 314 5.67 20.88 10.40
C TYR A 314 4.78 20.11 9.41
N HIS A 315 4.91 20.37 8.11
CA HIS A 315 4.27 19.56 7.07
C HIS A 315 4.79 18.12 7.07
N SER A 316 6.11 17.94 7.07
CA SER A 316 6.76 16.62 7.14
C SER A 316 6.37 15.87 8.43
N GLN A 317 6.23 16.59 9.54
CA GLN A 317 5.82 16.05 10.84
C GLN A 317 4.42 15.40 10.83
N LEU A 318 3.50 15.88 9.99
CA LEU A 318 2.21 15.21 9.77
C LEU A 318 2.28 14.15 8.67
N ARG A 319 3.08 14.40 7.61
CA ARG A 319 3.27 13.48 6.49
C ARG A 319 3.88 12.15 6.96
N ILE A 320 4.78 12.15 7.94
CA ILE A 320 5.45 10.93 8.46
C ILE A 320 4.49 9.77 8.78
N ASN A 321 3.21 10.04 9.06
CA ASN A 321 2.20 9.01 9.28
C ASN A 321 2.04 8.05 8.07
N ILE A 322 2.10 8.53 6.82
CA ILE A 322 1.96 7.64 5.64
C ILE A 322 3.21 6.77 5.44
N GLU A 323 4.39 7.34 5.69
CA GLU A 323 5.66 6.61 5.67
C GLU A 323 5.67 5.51 6.74
N CYS A 324 5.24 5.83 7.95
CA CYS A 324 5.05 4.85 9.02
C CYS A 324 4.02 3.78 8.65
N ALA A 325 2.89 4.16 8.02
CA ALA A 325 1.86 3.21 7.60
C ALA A 325 2.42 2.17 6.62
N PHE A 326 3.17 2.62 5.59
CA PHE A 326 3.86 1.72 4.67
C PHE A 326 4.92 0.86 5.34
N GLY A 327 5.70 1.45 6.25
CA GLY A 327 6.65 0.72 7.08
C GLY A 327 6.01 -0.43 7.85
N ILE A 328 4.90 -0.16 8.55
CA ILE A 328 4.15 -1.16 9.32
C ILE A 328 3.59 -2.23 8.38
N LEU A 329 3.01 -1.85 7.24
CA LEU A 329 2.47 -2.77 6.25
C LEU A 329 3.53 -3.79 5.78
N VAL A 330 4.71 -3.32 5.37
CA VAL A 330 5.80 -4.18 4.88
C VAL A 330 6.50 -4.94 6.01
N HIS A 331 6.54 -4.39 7.22
CA HIS A 331 7.03 -5.13 8.38
C HIS A 331 6.10 -6.27 8.76
N ARG A 332 4.79 -6.03 8.75
CA ARG A 332 3.75 -6.99 9.11
C ARG A 332 3.70 -8.11 8.07
N TRP A 333 3.58 -7.77 6.81
CA TRP A 333 3.46 -8.73 5.72
C TRP A 333 4.81 -8.96 5.06
N GLY A 334 5.57 -9.90 5.62
CA GLY A 334 6.94 -10.21 5.20
C GLY A 334 7.08 -10.57 3.72
N MET A 335 6.00 -11.01 3.06
CA MET A 335 6.02 -11.25 1.61
C MET A 335 6.29 -9.98 0.78
N LEU A 336 5.92 -8.80 1.27
CA LEU A 336 6.14 -7.52 0.59
C LEU A 336 7.61 -7.07 0.57
N ARG A 337 8.47 -7.76 1.34
CA ARG A 337 9.91 -7.47 1.37
C ARG A 337 10.66 -8.10 0.20
N LYS A 338 10.02 -8.95 -0.59
CA LYS A 338 10.63 -9.67 -1.71
C LYS A 338 9.73 -9.54 -2.95
N PRO A 339 10.27 -9.72 -4.17
CA PRO A 339 9.46 -9.67 -5.38
C PRO A 339 8.31 -10.68 -5.33
N MET A 340 7.11 -10.26 -5.72
CA MET A 340 5.95 -11.15 -5.81
C MET A 340 6.26 -12.37 -6.71
N PRO A 341 5.77 -13.59 -6.38
CA PRO A 341 6.11 -14.80 -7.13
C PRO A 341 5.80 -14.70 -8.63
N ILE A 342 6.67 -15.26 -9.48
CA ILE A 342 6.63 -15.15 -10.96
C ILE A 342 5.29 -15.62 -11.57
N ASN A 343 4.57 -16.52 -10.89
CA ASN A 343 3.35 -17.14 -11.39
C ASN A 343 2.07 -16.43 -10.94
N VAL A 344 2.17 -15.27 -10.28
CA VAL A 344 1.01 -14.47 -9.86
C VAL A 344 0.84 -13.31 -10.83
N GLY A 345 -0.26 -13.31 -11.58
CA GLY A 345 -0.59 -12.23 -12.52
C GLY A 345 -0.85 -10.90 -11.81
N VAL A 346 -0.71 -9.79 -12.55
CA VAL A 346 -0.82 -8.42 -12.01
C VAL A 346 -2.14 -8.16 -11.28
N GLY A 347 -3.28 -8.62 -11.83
CA GLY A 347 -4.59 -8.47 -11.17
C GLY A 347 -4.66 -9.16 -9.81
N LYS A 348 -4.13 -10.38 -9.70
CA LYS A 348 -4.02 -11.12 -8.44
C LYS A 348 -3.06 -10.45 -7.45
N ILE A 349 -1.98 -9.83 -7.92
CA ILE A 349 -1.08 -9.02 -7.07
C ILE A 349 -1.84 -7.83 -6.48
N SER A 350 -2.58 -7.07 -7.31
CA SER A 350 -3.37 -5.92 -6.83
C SER A 350 -4.44 -6.33 -5.83
N SER A 351 -5.19 -7.41 -6.10
CA SER A 351 -6.19 -7.95 -5.16
C SER A 351 -5.55 -8.37 -3.83
N LEU A 352 -4.48 -9.15 -3.87
CA LEU A 352 -3.73 -9.53 -2.67
C LEU A 352 -3.27 -8.31 -1.86
N LEU A 353 -2.69 -7.30 -2.52
CA LEU A 353 -2.23 -6.08 -1.85
C LEU A 353 -3.36 -5.33 -1.15
N LEU A 354 -4.50 -5.20 -1.80
CA LEU A 354 -5.68 -4.59 -1.20
C LEU A 354 -6.16 -5.38 0.02
N ALA A 355 -6.17 -6.71 -0.04
CA ALA A 355 -6.47 -7.56 1.12
C ALA A 355 -5.46 -7.35 2.27
N LEU A 356 -4.17 -7.23 1.98
CA LEU A 356 -3.14 -6.93 2.98
C LEU A 356 -3.32 -5.55 3.62
N CYS A 357 -3.78 -4.54 2.85
CA CYS A 357 -4.11 -3.21 3.37
C CYS A 357 -5.34 -3.25 4.28
N LYS A 358 -6.37 -4.03 3.91
CA LYS A 358 -7.54 -4.28 4.77
C LYS A 358 -7.13 -4.94 6.09
N LEU A 359 -6.28 -5.97 6.03
CA LEU A 359 -5.76 -6.64 7.22
C LEU A 359 -4.84 -5.74 8.07
N HIS A 360 -4.11 -4.81 7.45
CA HIS A 360 -3.32 -3.80 8.17
C HIS A 360 -4.22 -2.91 9.03
N ASN A 361 -5.31 -2.39 8.46
CA ASN A 361 -6.29 -1.61 9.22
C ASN A 361 -6.92 -2.42 10.35
N PHE A 362 -7.34 -3.65 10.05
CA PHE A 362 -7.87 -4.58 11.05
C PHE A 362 -6.90 -4.76 12.21
N CYS A 363 -5.61 -4.98 11.93
CA CYS A 363 -4.60 -5.13 12.97
C CYS A 363 -4.44 -3.85 13.82
N ILE A 364 -4.50 -2.65 13.22
CA ILE A 364 -4.45 -1.39 13.97
C ILE A 364 -5.68 -1.25 14.88
N ASP A 365 -6.86 -1.62 14.41
CA ASP A 365 -8.10 -1.55 15.19
C ASP A 365 -8.14 -2.56 16.34
N GLN A 366 -7.46 -3.70 16.18
CA GLN A 366 -7.26 -4.70 17.24
C GLN A 366 -6.02 -4.39 18.12
N SER A 367 -5.43 -3.19 18.00
CA SER A 367 -4.21 -2.77 18.72
C SER A 367 -3.04 -3.77 18.60
N CYS A 368 -2.95 -4.45 17.45
CA CYS A 368 -1.86 -5.37 17.12
C CYS A 368 -0.64 -4.61 16.58
N ASP A 369 -0.27 -3.52 17.24
CA ASP A 369 0.79 -2.63 16.79
C ASP A 369 2.17 -3.23 17.05
N ASN A 370 2.33 -4.00 18.14
CA ASN A 370 3.59 -4.62 18.52
C ASN A 370 4.04 -5.71 17.54
N LEU A 371 4.80 -5.29 16.52
CA LEU A 371 5.46 -6.17 15.57
C LEU A 371 6.81 -6.62 16.13
N ASP A 372 6.99 -7.94 16.25
CA ASP A 372 8.29 -8.51 16.60
C ASP A 372 9.33 -8.16 15.53
N SER A 373 10.53 -7.75 15.98
CA SER A 373 11.65 -7.50 15.09
C SER A 373 12.02 -8.74 14.27
N PRO A 374 12.48 -8.58 13.01
CA PRO A 374 12.96 -9.70 12.21
C PRO A 374 14.09 -10.45 12.91
N SER A 375 14.09 -11.78 12.85
CA SER A 375 15.24 -12.57 13.33
C SER A 375 16.38 -12.56 12.34
N VAL A 376 17.55 -13.03 12.78
CA VAL A 376 18.74 -13.19 11.93
C VAL A 376 18.43 -14.06 10.70
N HIS A 377 17.65 -15.12 10.86
CA HIS A 377 17.23 -15.97 9.74
C HIS A 377 16.33 -15.23 8.75
N ASP A 378 15.37 -14.45 9.25
CA ASP A 378 14.49 -13.61 8.41
C ASP A 378 15.32 -12.60 7.60
N ILE A 379 16.29 -11.96 8.25
CA ILE A 379 17.22 -11.01 7.63
C ILE A 379 18.04 -11.70 6.54
N ALA A 380 18.64 -12.86 6.83
CA ALA A 380 19.42 -13.61 5.85
C ALA A 380 18.58 -14.05 4.63
N ASN A 381 17.36 -14.55 4.85
CA ASN A 381 16.45 -14.95 3.77
C ASN A 381 16.06 -13.76 2.88
N ILE A 382 15.77 -12.61 3.49
CA ILE A 382 15.51 -11.36 2.76
C ILE A 382 16.73 -10.99 1.91
N ALA A 383 17.93 -10.99 2.47
CA ALA A 383 19.16 -10.66 1.76
C ALA A 383 19.39 -11.58 0.54
N MET A 384 19.28 -12.90 0.75
CA MET A 384 19.51 -13.90 -0.29
C MET A 384 18.53 -13.78 -1.46
N ASN A 385 17.29 -13.36 -1.19
CA ASN A 385 16.25 -13.18 -2.20
C ASN A 385 16.22 -11.75 -2.78
N GLY A 386 17.24 -10.94 -2.51
CA GLY A 386 17.33 -9.55 -2.99
C GLY A 386 16.25 -8.62 -2.41
N GLY A 387 15.72 -8.97 -1.24
CA GLY A 387 14.64 -8.29 -0.55
C GLY A 387 15.07 -7.01 0.19
N LEU A 388 14.08 -6.26 0.68
CA LEU A 388 14.30 -5.02 1.44
C LEU A 388 14.60 -5.29 2.91
N HIS A 389 15.75 -4.81 3.38
CA HIS A 389 16.07 -4.75 4.80
C HIS A 389 15.45 -3.51 5.44
N LEU A 390 14.38 -3.72 6.20
CA LEU A 390 13.81 -2.63 6.98
C LEU A 390 14.53 -2.47 8.33
N PRO A 391 14.73 -1.22 8.81
CA PRO A 391 15.26 -0.96 10.15
C PRO A 391 14.34 -1.49 11.23
N ARG A 392 14.85 -1.59 12.46
CA ARG A 392 14.03 -1.95 13.62
C ARG A 392 12.99 -0.86 13.87
N MET A 393 11.72 -1.24 13.93
CA MET A 393 10.62 -0.41 14.41
C MET A 393 10.60 -0.51 15.93
N ASP A 394 10.96 0.57 16.62
CA ASP A 394 10.87 0.63 18.08
C ASP A 394 9.59 1.34 18.49
N ASN A 395 8.86 0.71 19.40
CA ASN A 395 7.78 1.32 20.14
C ASN A 395 8.34 1.73 21.51
N ASN A 396 8.60 3.02 21.70
CA ASN A 396 9.09 3.56 22.98
C ASN A 396 7.98 3.64 24.05
N GLY A 397 6.90 2.87 23.93
CA GLY A 397 5.80 2.86 24.91
C GLY A 397 4.75 3.96 24.70
N GLY A 398 4.82 4.69 23.58
CA GLY A 398 3.86 5.74 23.20
C GLY A 398 3.02 5.40 21.95
N ALA A 399 2.24 6.35 21.46
CA ALA A 399 1.43 6.18 20.22
C ALA A 399 2.27 6.23 18.92
N TYR A 400 3.57 6.50 19.01
CA TYR A 400 4.48 6.73 17.88
C TYR A 400 5.46 5.58 17.67
N TRP A 401 5.59 5.15 16.41
CA TRP A 401 6.63 4.23 15.96
C TRP A 401 7.84 5.05 15.52
N SER A 402 9.02 4.76 16.04
CA SER A 402 10.27 5.37 15.60
C SER A 402 11.20 4.31 15.04
N TYR A 403 11.86 4.61 13.92
CA TYR A 403 12.92 3.75 13.39
C TYR A 403 14.20 3.93 14.21
N ASP A 404 14.88 2.83 14.54
CA ASP A 404 16.22 2.87 15.13
C ASP A 404 17.20 3.58 14.16
N ALA A 405 17.65 4.77 14.56
CA ALA A 405 18.52 5.65 13.78
C ALA A 405 20.02 5.27 13.85
N SER A 406 20.38 4.17 14.50
CA SER A 406 21.78 3.79 14.77
C SER A 406 22.62 3.36 13.55
N GLY A 407 22.03 3.19 12.35
CA GLY A 407 22.78 2.88 11.13
C GLY A 407 22.37 3.73 9.93
N GLY A 408 23.24 4.67 9.56
CA GLY A 408 23.01 5.80 8.65
C GLY A 408 22.87 5.51 7.16
N LEU A 409 21.81 4.80 6.76
CA LEU A 409 21.21 4.96 5.43
C LEU A 409 19.72 5.18 5.63
N ASP A 410 19.13 6.10 4.88
CA ASP A 410 17.72 6.47 5.01
C ASP A 410 16.85 5.40 4.31
N ARG A 411 16.49 4.34 5.08
CA ARG A 411 16.21 2.99 4.57
C ARG A 411 14.83 2.79 3.94
N LEU A 412 13.88 3.70 4.19
CA LEU A 412 12.53 3.59 3.61
C LEU A 412 12.47 4.16 2.19
N ASN A 413 13.52 4.88 1.75
CA ASN A 413 13.62 5.38 0.38
C ASN A 413 13.53 4.26 -0.66
N ASP A 414 13.98 3.03 -0.40
CA ASP A 414 13.83 1.94 -1.39
C ASP A 414 12.38 1.54 -1.64
N LEU A 415 11.50 1.85 -0.69
CA LEU A 415 10.07 1.57 -0.71
C LEU A 415 9.26 2.80 -1.18
N LEU A 416 9.61 3.98 -0.67
CA LEU A 416 8.89 5.24 -0.89
C LEU A 416 9.31 5.95 -2.18
N ASP A 417 8.34 6.64 -2.77
CA ASP A 417 8.57 7.54 -3.90
C ASP A 417 9.23 8.85 -3.42
N GLY A 418 10.56 8.81 -3.25
CA GLY A 418 11.39 10.02 -3.25
C GLY A 418 11.53 10.56 -4.67
N GLY A 419 10.75 11.60 -5.00
CA GLY A 419 10.49 12.08 -6.35
C GLY A 419 11.68 12.64 -7.16
N PHE A 420 11.47 12.68 -8.50
CA PHE A 420 11.90 13.72 -9.47
C PHE A 420 11.23 13.41 -10.83
N HIS A 421 9.90 13.45 -10.91
CA HIS A 421 9.20 13.54 -12.20
C HIS A 421 8.95 15.01 -12.52
N MET A 422 10.05 15.73 -12.78
CA MET A 422 10.01 17.17 -13.05
C MET A 422 9.34 17.52 -14.39
N ASP A 423 9.24 16.55 -15.29
CA ASP A 423 8.85 16.76 -16.69
C ASP A 423 7.47 16.17 -17.05
N ASP A 424 6.79 15.48 -16.12
CA ASP A 424 5.44 14.93 -16.38
C ASP A 424 4.33 16.00 -16.28
N HIS A 425 4.66 17.20 -15.80
CA HIS A 425 3.70 18.29 -15.76
C HIS A 425 3.73 19.08 -17.06
N THR A 426 2.61 19.15 -17.76
CA THR A 426 2.48 20.14 -18.82
C THR A 426 2.57 21.56 -18.22
N ARG A 427 3.22 22.49 -18.92
CA ARG A 427 3.31 23.90 -18.49
C ARG A 427 1.92 24.54 -18.31
N SER A 428 0.88 24.05 -18.98
CA SER A 428 -0.50 24.52 -18.84
C SER A 428 -1.13 24.07 -17.50
N GLN A 429 -1.00 22.80 -17.12
CA GLN A 429 -1.49 22.30 -15.82
C GLN A 429 -0.85 23.05 -14.65
N ARG A 430 0.47 23.27 -14.69
CA ARG A 430 1.18 24.09 -13.67
C ARG A 430 0.68 25.54 -13.61
N ARG A 431 0.18 26.11 -14.71
CA ARG A 431 -0.35 27.49 -14.76
C ARG A 431 -1.77 27.59 -14.22
N GLN A 432 -2.58 26.52 -14.34
CA GLN A 432 -3.95 26.50 -13.83
C GLN A 432 -3.97 26.57 -12.30
N TYR A 433 -3.16 25.76 -11.62
CA TYR A 433 -3.08 25.76 -10.15
C TYR A 433 -2.38 27.00 -9.56
N ARG A 434 -1.43 27.62 -10.29
CA ARG A 434 -0.75 28.86 -9.85
C ARG A 434 -1.65 30.09 -9.76
N ARG A 435 -2.85 30.06 -10.34
CA ARG A 435 -3.80 31.20 -10.30
C ARG A 435 -4.62 31.24 -9.01
N GLN A 436 -4.58 30.20 -8.19
CA GLN A 436 -5.25 30.17 -6.89
C GLN A 436 -4.37 30.85 -5.84
N THR A 437 -4.89 31.91 -5.22
CA THR A 437 -4.19 32.70 -4.20
C THR A 437 -4.30 32.08 -2.81
N ASP A 438 -5.39 31.36 -2.53
CA ASP A 438 -5.71 30.82 -1.20
C ASP A 438 -5.47 29.31 -1.12
N LEU A 439 -4.21 28.90 -1.33
CA LEU A 439 -3.82 27.49 -1.21
C LEU A 439 -3.47 27.13 0.24
N PRO A 440 -3.75 25.89 0.69
CA PRO A 440 -3.46 25.45 2.05
C PRO A 440 -2.01 25.71 2.48
N CYS A 441 -1.03 25.50 1.59
CA CYS A 441 0.38 25.74 1.90
C CYS A 441 0.70 27.22 2.20
N HIS A 442 -0.03 28.17 1.59
CA HIS A 442 0.12 29.59 1.86
C HIS A 442 -0.53 29.96 3.18
N SER A 443 -1.71 29.40 3.47
CA SER A 443 -2.41 29.59 4.75
C SER A 443 -1.55 29.11 5.93
N ILE A 444 -0.96 27.92 5.83
CA ILE A 444 -0.05 27.38 6.86
C ILE A 444 1.21 28.25 6.96
N LEU A 445 1.80 28.67 5.83
CA LEU A 445 2.97 29.57 5.86
C LEU A 445 2.66 30.91 6.54
N ASN A 446 1.49 31.49 6.29
CA ASN A 446 1.07 32.73 6.92
C ASN A 446 0.85 32.52 8.42
N TYR A 447 0.22 31.42 8.82
CA TYR A 447 0.08 31.03 10.22
C TYR A 447 1.44 30.87 10.92
N VAL A 448 2.38 30.16 10.29
CA VAL A 448 3.77 30.00 10.76
C VAL A 448 4.46 31.35 10.94
N ARG A 449 4.27 32.28 10.01
CA ARG A 449 4.82 33.65 10.10
C ARG A 449 4.18 34.48 11.21
N MET A 450 2.84 34.43 11.32
CA MET A 450 2.08 35.23 12.27
C MET A 450 2.37 34.82 13.71
N MET A 451 2.54 33.52 13.95
CA MET A 451 2.84 32.96 15.26
C MET A 451 4.34 32.84 15.54
N ASP A 452 5.20 33.30 14.61
CA ASP A 452 6.66 33.21 14.66
C ASP A 452 7.19 31.80 14.97
N TYR A 453 6.56 30.77 14.39
CA TYR A 453 7.03 29.41 14.54
C TYR A 453 8.34 29.21 13.76
N GLN A 454 9.34 28.70 14.46
CA GLN A 454 10.64 28.33 13.89
C GLN A 454 10.79 26.81 13.86
N ARG A 455 11.71 26.33 13.01
CA ARG A 455 12.10 24.92 13.02
C ARG A 455 12.85 24.63 14.33
N PRO A 456 12.46 23.59 15.09
CA PRO A 456 13.19 23.18 16.29
C PRO A 456 14.63 22.75 15.97
N ASP A 457 15.58 23.07 16.85
CA ASP A 457 16.96 22.61 16.76
C ASP A 457 17.04 21.11 17.13
N ILE A 458 17.62 20.30 16.25
CA ILE A 458 17.71 18.83 16.32
C ILE A 458 18.41 18.38 17.63
N SER A 459 19.25 19.23 18.22
CA SER A 459 19.97 18.97 19.48
C SER A 459 19.06 18.98 20.72
N ARG A 460 17.96 19.74 20.73
CA ARG A 460 17.02 19.84 21.87
C ARG A 460 15.99 18.72 21.92
N GLN A 461 15.64 18.11 20.77
CA GLN A 461 14.66 17.02 20.72
C GLN A 461 15.10 15.76 21.49
N ARG A 462 16.39 15.43 21.49
CA ARG A 462 16.90 14.24 22.22
C ARG A 462 16.79 14.34 23.75
N LEU A 463 16.55 15.55 24.28
CA LEU A 463 16.38 15.80 25.71
C LEU A 463 14.90 15.77 26.12
N GLN A 464 14.00 16.30 25.29
CA GLN A 464 12.56 16.26 25.56
C GLN A 464 11.95 14.87 25.33
N ASP A 465 12.35 14.12 24.30
CA ASP A 465 11.87 12.76 24.05
C ASP A 465 12.40 11.71 25.07
N LYS A 466 13.14 12.15 26.09
CA LYS A 466 13.59 11.33 27.24
C LYS A 466 12.85 11.63 28.54
N GLU A 467 12.07 12.71 28.58
CA GLU A 467 11.34 13.14 29.79
C GLU A 467 9.83 12.86 29.72
N ASP A 468 9.30 12.52 28.54
CA ASP A 468 7.94 12.02 28.30
C ASP A 468 7.97 10.55 27.83
#